data_AF-A0A699YAY9-F1
#
_entry.id   AF-A0A699YAY9-F1
#
_cell.length_a   1.000
_cell.length_b   1.000
_cell.length_c   1.000
_cell.angle_alpha   90.00
_cell.angle_beta   90.00
_cell.angle_gamma   90.00
#
_symmetry.space_group_name_H-M   'P 1'
#
loop_
_entity.id
_entity.type
_entity.pdbx_description
1 polymer ?
#
loop_
_entity_poly.entity_id
_entity_poly.type
_entity_poly.pdbx_seq_one_letter_code
_entity_poly.pdbx_strand_id
1 'polypeptide(L)'
;MLVINQAMEEQQQRCSELGEYMDQIRSKLGEDGEKLVHLPSDYLAQVEQLLMARRNEYSALQGWLGPRRFQALPINNLPDSHEDPKVAEGLHRIRQLDAKLAQAEASAIIAAREADPERWAEQEKARLARRAQAVETALKRERTKRMRSAQLVRAVAASQIMPGAMRASYAPSHTSGLSLFPQSSYQL
;
A
#
# COMPACT_ATOMS: atom_id res chain seq x y z
N MET A 1 -18.80 -1.95 -2.13
CA MET A 1 -18.05 -3.14 -2.59
C MET A 1 -18.79 -3.85 -3.73
N LEU A 2 -20.10 -4.13 -3.62
CA LEU A 2 -20.88 -4.79 -4.69
C LEU A 2 -20.95 -4.02 -6.02
N VAL A 3 -21.12 -2.69 -5.98
CA VAL A 3 -21.26 -1.85 -7.19
C VAL A 3 -19.97 -1.81 -8.05
N ILE A 4 -18.80 -1.91 -7.43
CA ILE A 4 -17.51 -1.92 -8.13
C ILE A 4 -17.32 -3.25 -8.86
N ASN A 5 -17.70 -4.36 -8.22
CA ASN A 5 -17.62 -5.68 -8.82
C ASN A 5 -18.57 -5.79 -10.03
N GLN A 6 -19.79 -5.27 -9.90
CA GLN A 6 -20.75 -5.24 -11.00
C GLN A 6 -20.26 -4.39 -12.19
N ALA A 7 -19.68 -3.22 -11.94
CA ALA A 7 -19.11 -2.39 -13.00
C ALA A 7 -17.91 -3.05 -13.71
N MET A 8 -17.10 -3.83 -12.98
CA MET A 8 -15.99 -4.60 -13.56
C MET A 8 -16.48 -5.77 -14.43
N GLU A 9 -17.52 -6.48 -13.98
CA GLU A 9 -18.15 -7.56 -14.74
C GLU A 9 -18.77 -7.04 -16.04
N GLU A 10 -19.52 -5.92 -15.99
CA GLU A 10 -20.08 -5.28 -17.18
C GLU A 10 -19.00 -4.80 -18.15
N GLN A 11 -17.88 -4.27 -17.65
CA GLN A 11 -16.76 -3.86 -18.49
C GLN A 11 -16.12 -5.06 -19.18
N GLN A 12 -15.92 -6.16 -18.45
CA GLN A 12 -15.31 -7.37 -18.99
C GLN A 12 -16.19 -8.02 -20.05
N GLN A 13 -17.50 -8.03 -19.84
CA GLN A 13 -18.47 -8.53 -20.82
C GLN A 13 -18.50 -7.70 -22.11
N ARG A 14 -18.44 -6.35 -22.00
CA ARG A 14 -18.34 -5.48 -23.19
C ARG A 14 -17.04 -5.71 -23.96
N CYS A 15 -15.94 -5.97 -23.26
CA CYS A 15 -14.67 -6.28 -23.90
C CYS A 15 -14.71 -7.62 -24.65
N SER A 16 -15.38 -8.65 -24.12
CA SER A 16 -15.54 -9.92 -24.83
C SER A 16 -16.44 -9.78 -26.06
N GLU A 17 -17.57 -9.09 -25.93
CA GLU A 17 -18.51 -8.86 -27.04
C GLU A 17 -17.86 -8.06 -28.18
N LEU A 18 -17.05 -7.04 -27.84
CA LEU A 18 -16.28 -6.29 -28.83
C LEU A 18 -15.19 -7.15 -29.48
N GLY A 19 -14.53 -8.02 -28.72
CA GLY A 19 -13.56 -8.97 -29.25
C GLY A 19 -14.18 -9.91 -30.29
N GLU A 20 -15.31 -10.52 -29.95
CA GLU A 20 -16.08 -11.38 -30.84
C GLU A 20 -16.56 -10.64 -32.10
N TYR A 21 -17.02 -9.40 -31.94
CA TYR A 21 -17.44 -8.57 -33.08
C TYR A 21 -16.26 -8.24 -34.02
N MET A 22 -15.08 -7.93 -33.47
CA MET A 22 -13.88 -7.66 -34.27
C MET A 22 -13.38 -8.91 -34.99
N ASP A 23 -13.50 -10.08 -34.36
CA ASP A 23 -13.16 -11.36 -34.99
C ASP A 23 -14.17 -11.73 -36.09
N GLN A 24 -15.45 -11.44 -35.89
CA GLN A 24 -16.48 -11.60 -36.92
C GLN A 24 -16.22 -10.69 -38.13
N ILE A 25 -15.85 -9.43 -37.91
CA ILE A 25 -15.45 -8.51 -39.00
C ILE A 25 -14.20 -9.02 -39.71
N ARG A 26 -13.22 -9.56 -38.98
CA ARG A 26 -12.02 -10.15 -39.56
C ARG A 26 -12.32 -11.36 -40.44
N SER A 27 -13.33 -12.16 -40.08
CA SER A 27 -13.74 -13.36 -40.83
C SER A 27 -14.64 -13.07 -42.03
N LYS A 28 -15.26 -11.89 -42.10
CA LYS A 28 -16.11 -11.50 -43.23
C LYS A 28 -15.23 -11.05 -44.40
N LEU A 29 -15.19 -11.86 -45.45
CA LEU A 29 -14.67 -11.47 -46.75
C LEU A 29 -15.72 -10.62 -47.48
N GLY A 30 -15.27 -9.58 -48.18
CA GLY A 30 -16.10 -8.81 -49.11
C GLY A 30 -16.46 -9.62 -50.35
N GLU A 31 -17.34 -9.08 -51.19
CA GLU A 31 -17.87 -9.75 -52.40
C GLU A 31 -16.76 -10.14 -53.41
N ASP A 32 -15.62 -9.45 -53.37
CA ASP A 32 -14.45 -9.72 -54.25
C ASP A 32 -13.41 -10.68 -53.63
N GLY A 33 -13.69 -11.28 -52.47
CA GLY A 33 -12.75 -12.15 -51.77
C GLY A 33 -11.65 -11.41 -51.00
N GLU A 34 -11.69 -10.08 -50.97
CA GLU A 34 -10.80 -9.26 -50.15
C GLU A 34 -11.34 -9.07 -48.73
N LYS A 35 -10.44 -8.92 -47.74
CA LYS A 35 -10.85 -8.70 -46.35
C LYS A 35 -11.52 -7.32 -46.22
N LEU A 36 -12.70 -7.27 -45.59
CA LEU A 36 -13.50 -6.04 -45.46
C LEU A 36 -12.75 -4.91 -44.73
N VAL A 37 -11.81 -5.25 -43.84
CA VAL A 37 -10.96 -4.29 -43.13
C VAL A 37 -9.51 -4.74 -43.23
N HIS A 38 -8.68 -3.92 -43.86
CA HIS A 38 -7.24 -4.15 -43.97
C HIS A 38 -6.55 -3.60 -42.71
N LEU A 39 -6.58 -4.35 -41.61
CA LEU A 39 -5.80 -4.00 -40.43
C LEU A 39 -4.31 -4.34 -40.68
N PRO A 40 -3.38 -3.42 -40.38
CA PRO A 40 -1.95 -3.73 -40.39
C PRO A 40 -1.64 -4.95 -39.50
N SER A 41 -0.65 -5.76 -39.87
CA SER A 41 -0.20 -6.91 -39.07
C SER A 41 0.11 -6.53 -37.61
N ASP A 42 0.50 -5.28 -37.41
CA ASP A 42 0.99 -4.76 -36.14
C ASP A 42 -0.12 -4.05 -35.34
N TYR A 43 -1.37 -4.06 -35.83
CA TYR A 43 -2.49 -3.36 -35.18
C TYR A 43 -2.71 -3.82 -33.73
N LEU A 44 -2.70 -5.14 -33.49
CA LEU A 44 -2.85 -5.69 -32.14
C LEU A 44 -1.69 -5.26 -31.23
N ALA A 45 -0.47 -5.27 -31.75
CA ALA A 45 0.71 -4.81 -30.99
C ALA A 45 0.63 -3.31 -30.68
N GLN A 46 0.13 -2.48 -31.60
CA GLN A 46 -0.10 -1.06 -31.36
C GLN A 46 -1.21 -0.82 -30.33
N VAL A 47 -2.30 -1.59 -30.37
CA VAL A 47 -3.37 -1.53 -29.37
C VAL A 47 -2.85 -1.97 -28.00
N GLU A 48 -2.06 -3.03 -27.91
CA GLU A 48 -1.40 -3.46 -26.67
C GLU A 48 -0.44 -2.40 -26.12
N GLN A 49 0.35 -1.76 -26.99
CA GLN A 49 1.23 -0.65 -26.59
C GLN A 49 0.43 0.54 -26.07
N LEU A 50 -0.68 0.90 -26.73
CA LEU A 50 -1.57 1.97 -26.27
C LEU A 50 -2.28 1.62 -24.96
N LEU A 51 -2.70 0.37 -24.78
CA LEU A 51 -3.27 -0.12 -23.53
C LEU A 51 -2.24 -0.12 -22.40
N MET A 52 -0.99 -0.50 -22.68
CA MET A 52 0.11 -0.43 -21.72
C MET A 52 0.50 1.02 -21.39
N ALA A 53 0.53 1.91 -22.38
CA ALA A 53 0.73 3.34 -22.17
C ALA A 53 -0.38 3.95 -21.31
N ARG A 54 -1.65 3.67 -21.65
CA ARG A 54 -2.83 4.05 -20.83
C ARG A 54 -2.75 3.44 -19.43
N ARG A 55 -2.37 2.18 -19.29
CA ARG A 55 -2.22 1.52 -17.98
C ARG A 55 -1.10 2.14 -17.15
N ASN A 56 -0.01 2.56 -17.79
CA ASN A 56 1.10 3.25 -17.15
C ASN A 56 0.73 4.69 -16.77
N GLU A 57 -0.06 5.38 -17.59
CA GLU A 57 -0.68 6.67 -17.27
C GLU A 57 -1.70 6.54 -16.13
N TYR A 58 -2.55 5.52 -16.15
CA TYR A 58 -3.48 5.21 -15.06
C TYR A 58 -2.76 4.75 -13.79
N SER A 59 -1.61 4.08 -13.90
CA SER A 59 -0.70 3.75 -12.80
C SER A 59 -0.04 5.01 -12.23
N ALA A 60 0.37 5.96 -13.09
CA ALA A 60 0.86 7.26 -12.67
C ALA A 60 -0.24 8.10 -11.99
N LEU A 61 -1.49 7.99 -12.45
CA LEU A 61 -2.67 8.57 -11.80
C LEU A 61 -3.08 7.82 -10.52
N GLN A 62 -2.83 6.51 -10.41
CA GLN A 62 -2.90 5.76 -9.14
C GLN A 62 -1.83 6.21 -8.14
N GLY A 63 -0.82 6.97 -8.57
CA GLY A 63 0.14 7.65 -7.70
C GLY A 63 -0.39 8.96 -7.11
N TRP A 64 -1.30 9.64 -7.80
CA TRP A 64 -2.03 10.78 -7.23
C TRP A 64 -3.35 10.33 -6.63
N LEU A 65 -3.25 9.63 -5.50
CA LEU A 65 -4.39 9.24 -4.65
C LEU A 65 -5.10 10.44 -3.99
N GLY A 66 -4.76 11.66 -4.40
CA GLY A 66 -4.94 12.84 -3.59
C GLY A 66 -4.34 12.65 -2.19
N PRO A 67 -4.52 13.64 -1.31
CA PRO A 67 -4.17 13.47 0.08
C PRO A 67 -5.13 12.48 0.75
N ARG A 68 -4.58 11.38 1.29
CA ARG A 68 -5.35 10.32 1.99
C ARG A 68 -6.04 10.79 3.29
N ARG A 69 -5.80 12.02 3.70
CA ARG A 69 -6.38 12.66 4.89
C ARG A 69 -6.80 14.06 4.49
N PHE A 70 -7.95 14.51 5.00
CA PHE A 70 -8.44 15.87 4.77
C PHE A 70 -7.36 16.92 5.07
N GLN A 71 -6.59 16.72 6.14
CA GLN A 71 -5.46 17.56 6.59
C GLN A 71 -4.30 17.70 5.59
N ALA A 72 -4.19 16.81 4.60
CA ALA A 72 -3.15 16.86 3.59
C ALA A 72 -3.64 17.53 2.29
N LEU A 73 -4.90 17.99 2.24
CA LEU A 73 -5.39 18.80 1.13
C LEU A 73 -4.60 20.12 1.03
N PRO A 74 -4.25 20.57 -0.19
CA PRO A 74 -3.62 21.88 -0.41
C PRO A 74 -4.43 23.05 0.18
N ILE A 75 -5.73 22.84 0.40
CA ILE A 75 -6.67 23.78 1.03
C ILE A 75 -6.28 24.05 2.51
N ASN A 76 -5.58 23.14 3.20
CA ASN A 76 -5.11 23.43 4.56
C ASN A 76 -3.86 24.32 4.59
N ASN A 77 -3.19 24.50 3.45
CA ASN A 77 -2.05 25.39 3.29
C ASN A 77 -2.45 26.70 2.62
N LEU A 78 -3.69 27.15 2.84
CA LEU A 78 -4.13 28.44 2.33
C LEU A 78 -3.40 29.58 3.07
N PRO A 79 -2.85 30.56 2.35
CA PRO A 79 -2.12 31.67 2.95
C PRO A 79 -3.02 32.48 3.89
N ASP A 80 -2.45 33.00 4.98
CA ASP A 80 -3.19 33.73 6.01
C ASP A 80 -3.94 34.95 5.47
N SER A 81 -3.39 35.59 4.44
CA SER A 81 -3.98 36.72 3.73
C SER A 81 -3.72 36.64 2.22
N HIS A 82 -4.56 37.32 1.45
CA HIS A 82 -4.41 37.50 0.01
C HIS A 82 -4.60 38.98 -0.33
N GLU A 83 -3.92 39.48 -1.37
CA GLU A 83 -3.97 40.90 -1.75
C GLU A 83 -5.34 41.34 -2.27
N ASP A 84 -6.05 40.45 -2.98
CA ASP A 84 -7.44 40.66 -3.39
C ASP A 84 -8.40 40.56 -2.19
N PRO A 85 -9.17 41.63 -1.86
CA PRO A 85 -10.09 41.65 -0.73
C PRO A 85 -11.21 40.62 -0.83
N LYS A 86 -11.70 40.29 -2.04
CA LYS A 86 -12.76 39.28 -2.21
C LYS A 86 -12.24 37.89 -1.89
N VAL A 87 -10.99 37.62 -2.26
CA VAL A 87 -10.33 36.35 -1.93
C VAL A 87 -10.05 36.28 -0.44
N ALA A 88 -9.62 37.37 0.21
CA ALA A 88 -9.42 37.42 1.65
C ALA A 88 -10.70 37.13 2.45
N GLU A 89 -11.85 37.69 2.04
CA GLU A 89 -13.16 37.36 2.63
C GLU A 89 -13.53 35.88 2.43
N GLY A 90 -13.28 35.33 1.24
CA GLY A 90 -13.48 33.92 0.93
C GLY A 90 -12.66 33.00 1.83
N LEU A 91 -11.36 33.30 2.01
CA LEU A 91 -10.47 32.57 2.89
C LEU A 91 -10.94 32.63 4.36
N HIS A 92 -11.37 33.80 4.81
CA HIS A 92 -11.92 33.95 6.15
C HIS A 92 -13.17 33.10 6.36
N ARG A 93 -14.08 33.08 5.38
CA ARG A 93 -15.30 32.27 5.44
C ARG A 93 -15.00 30.77 5.43
N ILE A 94 -14.03 30.31 4.63
CA ILE A 94 -13.58 28.92 4.61
C ILE A 94 -13.09 28.52 6.00
N ARG A 95 -12.22 29.33 6.63
CA ARG A 95 -11.72 29.06 7.99
C ARG A 95 -12.83 28.99 9.04
N GLN A 96 -13.82 29.87 8.96
CA GLN A 96 -14.96 29.82 9.87
C GLN A 96 -15.78 28.53 9.70
N LEU A 97 -15.94 28.06 8.47
CA LEU A 97 -16.63 26.80 8.19
C LEU A 97 -15.82 25.59 8.67
N ASP A 98 -14.51 25.59 8.45
CA ASP A 98 -13.63 24.53 8.94
C ASP A 98 -13.64 24.45 10.47
N ALA A 99 -13.64 25.59 11.16
CA ALA A 99 -13.75 25.64 12.62
C ALA A 99 -15.09 25.05 13.11
N LYS A 100 -16.20 25.38 12.46
CA LYS A 100 -17.53 24.82 12.78
C LYS A 100 -17.61 23.32 12.50
N LEU A 101 -17.02 22.88 11.39
CA LEU A 101 -16.94 21.46 11.04
C LEU A 101 -16.14 20.70 12.10
N ALA A 102 -14.96 21.20 12.47
CA ALA A 102 -14.13 20.59 13.52
C ALA A 102 -14.85 20.51 14.86
N GLN A 103 -15.60 21.54 15.24
CA GLN A 103 -16.43 21.53 16.45
C GLN A 103 -17.55 20.49 16.37
N ALA A 104 -18.26 20.40 15.24
CA ALA A 104 -19.32 19.44 15.02
C ALA A 104 -18.79 17.99 15.04
N GLU A 105 -17.67 17.74 14.37
CA GLU A 105 -16.99 16.45 14.38
C GLU A 105 -16.57 16.03 15.80
N ALA A 106 -15.97 16.94 16.57
CA ALA A 106 -15.60 16.68 17.95
C ALA A 106 -16.84 16.32 18.80
N SER A 107 -17.93 17.09 18.66
CA SER A 107 -19.18 16.81 19.37
C SER A 107 -19.80 15.47 18.97
N ALA A 108 -19.76 15.10 17.69
CA ALA A 108 -20.28 13.84 17.18
C ALA A 108 -19.45 12.65 17.67
N ILE A 109 -18.13 12.79 17.73
CA ILE A 109 -17.24 11.76 18.29
C ILE A 109 -17.53 11.58 19.79
N ILE A 110 -17.72 12.66 20.55
CA ILE A 110 -18.07 12.58 21.97
C ILE A 110 -19.42 11.90 22.14
N ALA A 111 -20.45 12.33 21.41
CA ALA A 111 -21.78 11.73 21.46
C ALA A 111 -21.77 10.24 21.09
N ALA A 112 -20.99 9.85 20.06
CA ALA A 112 -20.85 8.45 19.67
C ALA A 112 -20.13 7.61 20.74
N ARG A 113 -19.17 8.20 21.47
CA ARG A 113 -18.50 7.54 22.61
C ARG A 113 -19.44 7.39 23.80
N GLU A 114 -20.29 8.37 24.06
CA GLU A 114 -21.27 8.35 25.14
C GLU A 114 -22.42 7.38 24.85
N ALA A 115 -22.80 7.20 23.59
CA ALA A 115 -23.84 6.28 23.17
C ALA A 115 -23.47 4.81 23.45
N ASP A 116 -22.24 4.39 23.15
CA ASP A 116 -21.76 3.01 23.32
C ASP A 116 -20.33 2.99 23.90
N PRO A 117 -20.15 3.24 25.21
CA PRO A 117 -18.81 3.37 25.82
C PRO A 117 -17.99 2.07 25.80
N GLU A 118 -18.64 0.92 25.96
CA GLU A 118 -17.97 -0.39 25.99
C GLU A 118 -17.36 -0.76 24.64
N ARG A 119 -18.13 -0.63 23.55
CA ARG A 119 -17.63 -0.89 22.19
C ARG A 119 -16.47 0.03 21.83
N TRP A 120 -16.52 1.29 22.24
CA TRP A 120 -15.43 2.23 22.02
C TRP A 120 -14.16 1.80 22.80
N ALA A 121 -14.31 1.42 24.08
CA ALA A 121 -13.20 0.95 24.89
C ALA A 121 -12.54 -0.31 24.30
N GLU A 122 -13.33 -1.26 23.78
CA GLU A 122 -12.82 -2.45 23.11
C GLU A 122 -12.07 -2.12 21.82
N GLN A 123 -12.62 -1.24 20.97
CA GLN A 123 -11.97 -0.78 19.76
C GLN A 123 -10.64 -0.07 20.06
N GLU A 124 -10.63 0.76 21.10
CA GLU A 124 -9.45 1.50 21.52
C GLU A 124 -8.37 0.56 22.08
N LYS A 125 -8.77 -0.43 22.89
CA LYS A 125 -7.88 -1.50 23.36
C LYS A 125 -7.29 -2.29 22.19
N ALA A 126 -8.10 -2.66 21.19
CA ALA A 126 -7.63 -3.36 20.00
C ALA A 126 -6.66 -2.52 19.17
N ARG A 127 -6.94 -1.21 19.04
CA ARG A 127 -6.07 -0.25 18.35
C ARG A 127 -4.71 -0.12 19.04
N LEU A 128 -4.71 0.01 20.37
CA LEU A 128 -3.48 0.08 21.18
C LEU A 128 -2.69 -1.23 21.11
N ALA A 129 -3.35 -2.38 21.17
CA ALA A 129 -2.71 -3.69 21.04
C ALA A 129 -1.99 -3.85 19.69
N ARG A 130 -2.66 -3.46 18.58
CA ARG A 130 -2.03 -3.48 17.23
C ARG A 130 -0.81 -2.57 17.15
N ARG A 131 -0.89 -1.37 17.76
CA ARG A 131 0.25 -0.44 17.81
C ARG A 131 1.41 -1.01 18.64
N ALA A 132 1.13 -1.57 19.80
CA ALA A 132 2.14 -2.20 20.65
C ALA A 132 2.85 -3.35 19.90
N GLN A 133 2.08 -4.20 19.23
CA GLN A 133 2.63 -5.28 18.40
C GLN A 133 3.51 -4.74 17.27
N ALA A 134 3.08 -3.69 16.57
CA ALA A 134 3.88 -3.05 15.54
C ALA A 134 5.22 -2.52 16.08
N VAL A 135 5.20 -1.86 17.24
CA VAL A 135 6.43 -1.37 17.91
C VAL A 135 7.34 -2.52 18.31
N GLU A 136 6.80 -3.59 18.90
CA GLU A 136 7.60 -4.77 19.26
C GLU A 136 8.27 -5.41 18.05
N THR A 137 7.55 -5.55 16.94
CA THR A 137 8.12 -6.13 15.72
C THR A 137 9.23 -5.24 15.15
N ALA A 138 9.07 -3.91 15.20
CA ALA A 138 10.11 -2.97 14.81
C ALA A 138 11.37 -3.09 15.70
N LEU A 139 11.19 -3.15 17.03
CA LEU A 139 12.29 -3.34 17.97
C LEU A 139 13.01 -4.68 17.79
N LYS A 140 12.27 -5.77 17.52
CA LYS A 140 12.85 -7.08 17.20
C LYS A 140 13.70 -7.02 15.92
N ARG A 141 13.21 -6.34 14.88
CA ARG A 141 13.98 -6.10 13.64
C ARG A 141 15.24 -5.27 13.90
N GLU A 142 15.15 -4.26 14.76
CA GLU A 142 16.31 -3.44 15.11
C GLU A 142 17.36 -4.24 15.91
N ARG A 143 16.93 -5.01 16.92
CA ARG A 143 17.82 -5.88 17.70
C ARG A 143 18.55 -6.88 16.81
N THR A 144 17.82 -7.54 15.90
CA THR A 144 18.44 -8.48 14.95
C THR A 144 19.42 -7.79 14.00
N LYS A 145 19.11 -6.57 13.53
CA LYS A 145 20.05 -5.76 12.74
C LYS A 145 21.33 -5.44 13.54
N ARG A 146 21.20 -5.03 14.80
CA ARG A 146 22.34 -4.73 15.69
C ARG A 146 23.18 -5.98 16.00
N MET A 147 22.54 -7.12 16.20
CA MET A 147 23.25 -8.40 16.41
C MET A 147 24.06 -8.79 15.17
N ARG A 148 23.46 -8.68 13.97
CA ARG A 148 24.15 -8.95 12.70
C ARG A 148 25.32 -8.00 12.49
N SER A 149 25.15 -6.70 12.73
CA SER A 149 26.26 -5.75 12.62
C SER A 149 27.38 -6.05 13.62
N ALA A 150 27.05 -6.40 14.87
CA ALA A 150 28.04 -6.77 15.87
C ALA A 150 28.81 -8.05 15.49
N GLN A 151 28.14 -9.04 14.91
CA GLN A 151 28.78 -10.26 14.39
C GLN A 151 29.76 -9.93 13.26
N LEU A 152 29.37 -9.08 12.31
CA LEU A 152 30.24 -8.63 11.22
C LEU A 152 31.45 -7.86 11.75
N VAL A 153 31.26 -6.94 12.70
CA VAL A 153 32.37 -6.20 13.33
C VAL A 153 33.33 -7.16 14.01
N ARG A 154 32.84 -8.16 14.74
CA ARG A 154 33.70 -9.19 15.36
C ARG A 154 34.45 -10.03 14.31
N ALA A 155 33.79 -10.41 13.22
CA ALA A 155 34.43 -11.16 12.14
C ALA A 155 35.53 -10.35 11.45
N VAL A 156 35.29 -9.06 11.20
CA VAL A 156 36.28 -8.13 10.63
C VAL A 156 37.44 -7.88 11.61
N ALA A 157 37.16 -7.70 12.90
CA ALA A 157 38.21 -7.58 13.91
C ALA A 157 39.07 -8.86 13.99
N ALA A 158 38.44 -10.04 13.93
CA ALA A 158 39.14 -11.32 13.92
C ALA A 158 40.01 -11.50 12.66
N SER A 159 39.56 -11.03 11.48
CA SER A 159 40.38 -11.10 10.26
C SER A 159 41.53 -10.09 10.24
N GLN A 160 41.42 -8.96 10.93
CA GLN A 160 42.49 -7.96 11.04
C GLN A 160 43.57 -8.34 12.06
N ILE A 161 43.23 -9.09 13.12
CA ILE A 161 44.19 -9.55 14.14
C ILE A 161 45.04 -10.73 13.63
N MET A 162 44.62 -11.42 12.56
CA MET A 162 45.35 -12.55 11.97
C MET A 162 45.61 -12.34 10.46
N PRO A 163 46.62 -11.54 10.06
CA PRO A 163 47.05 -11.48 8.68
C PRO A 163 47.90 -12.73 8.39
N GLY A 164 47.27 -13.88 8.16
CA GLY A 164 48.00 -15.10 7.75
C GLY A 164 47.34 -16.45 8.02
N ALA A 165 46.25 -16.53 8.78
CA ALA A 165 45.64 -17.81 9.14
C ALA A 165 44.31 -18.07 8.41
N MET A 166 44.32 -18.05 7.08
CA MET A 166 43.21 -18.56 6.27
C MET A 166 43.70 -19.60 5.27
N ARG A 167 44.16 -20.73 5.80
CA ARG A 167 44.07 -22.03 5.12
C ARG A 167 43.85 -23.12 6.17
N ALA A 168 42.66 -23.17 6.75
CA ALA A 168 42.23 -24.31 7.56
C ALA A 168 40.71 -24.50 7.43
N SER A 169 40.36 -25.38 6.51
CA SER A 169 39.32 -26.41 6.62
C SER A 169 37.91 -26.00 7.04
N TYR A 170 36.99 -26.11 6.07
CA TYR A 170 35.60 -26.48 6.31
C TYR A 170 35.53 -27.67 7.29
N ALA A 171 34.89 -27.46 8.44
CA ALA A 171 34.37 -28.53 9.28
C ALA A 171 32.87 -28.25 9.49
N PRO A 172 31.96 -29.17 9.15
CA PRO A 172 30.55 -28.99 9.43
C PRO A 172 30.34 -29.21 10.94
N SER A 173 30.06 -28.16 11.69
CA SER A 173 29.67 -28.29 13.10
C SER A 173 28.25 -28.86 13.18
N HIS A 174 28.19 -30.14 13.54
CA HIS A 174 27.01 -30.90 13.86
C HIS A 174 26.14 -30.19 14.91
N THR A 175 24.86 -30.09 14.61
CA THR A 175 23.77 -29.70 15.50
C THR A 175 23.76 -30.57 16.75
N SER A 176 24.28 -30.05 17.87
CA SER A 176 23.99 -30.60 19.20
C SER A 176 22.74 -29.91 19.75
N GLY A 177 21.62 -30.62 19.66
CA GLY A 177 20.38 -30.24 20.33
C GLY A 177 20.54 -30.36 21.83
N LEU A 178 20.69 -29.23 22.52
CA LEU A 178 20.51 -29.13 23.97
C LEU A 178 19.02 -28.92 24.24
N SER A 179 18.28 -30.02 24.39
CA SER A 179 16.95 -30.04 25.00
C SER A 179 17.12 -29.88 26.52
N LEU A 180 16.91 -28.67 27.03
CA LEU A 180 16.66 -28.45 28.47
C LEU A 180 15.17 -28.67 28.73
N PHE A 181 14.81 -29.88 29.11
CA PHE A 181 13.55 -30.14 29.84
C PHE A 181 13.83 -29.94 31.35
N PRO A 182 13.02 -29.15 32.07
CA PRO A 182 13.07 -29.14 33.52
C PRO A 182 12.39 -30.40 34.07
N GLN A 183 13.13 -31.23 34.80
CA GLN A 183 12.56 -32.29 35.63
C GLN A 183 11.77 -31.66 36.78
N SER A 184 10.45 -31.86 36.76
CA SER A 184 9.54 -31.55 37.85
C SER A 184 9.38 -32.79 38.73
N SER A 185 10.07 -32.83 39.87
CA SER A 185 9.84 -33.86 40.89
C SER A 185 8.75 -33.39 41.86
N TYR A 186 7.54 -33.90 41.67
CA TYR A 186 6.53 -33.97 42.74
C TYR A 186 6.73 -35.30 43.48
N GLN A 187 7.03 -35.22 44.78
CA GLN A 187 6.95 -36.36 45.70
C GLN A 187 5.55 -36.37 46.34
N LEU A 188 4.96 -37.56 46.41
CA LEU A 188 3.79 -37.93 47.20
C LEU A 188 4.15 -38.04 48.68
#